data_AF-A0AA96QS81-F1
#
_entry.id   AF-A0AA96QS81-F1
#
_cell.length_a   1.000
_cell.length_b   1.000
_cell.length_c   1.000
_cell.angle_alpha   90.00
_cell.angle_beta   90.00
_cell.angle_gamma   90.00
#
_symmetry.space_group_name_H-M   'P 1'
#
loop_
_entity.id
_entity.type
_entity.pdbx_description
1 polymer ?
#
loop_
_entity_poly.entity_id
_entity_poly.type
_entity_poly.pdbx_seq_one_letter_code
_entity_poly.pdbx_strand_id
1 'polypeptide(L)'
;MRSQIQRTAAVVACAAAIVGLTAVAASATTSSSTAVEQARTRFTTDNLRLVTTSDLKGHPYTTLRMVGRPAVDEGTGEYFLYDPATGSLAGGFRVGGDMLVLSVETWTAVSFKRPVAGTVEVRFGDPADPSTGVVVASVSVS
;
A
#
# COMPACT_ATOMS: atom_id res chain seq x y z
N MET A 1 -31.29 17.78 71.62
CA MET A 1 -31.82 16.45 71.99
C MET A 1 -32.87 16.05 70.95
N ARG A 2 -32.64 14.95 70.18
CA ARG A 2 -33.63 14.08 69.48
C ARG A 2 -34.51 14.81 68.42
N SER A 3 -34.85 14.34 67.22
CA SER A 3 -35.09 13.02 66.59
C SER A 3 -35.28 13.28 65.08
N GLN A 4 -34.49 12.68 64.16
CA GLN A 4 -34.85 11.58 63.23
C GLN A 4 -36.17 11.69 62.43
N ILE A 5 -36.07 11.45 61.09
CA ILE A 5 -36.81 10.48 60.24
C ILE A 5 -36.23 10.66 58.80
N GLN A 6 -35.27 9.86 58.32
CA GLN A 6 -35.36 8.51 57.74
C GLN A 6 -36.38 8.33 56.60
N ARG A 7 -35.88 8.17 55.37
CA ARG A 7 -36.41 7.20 54.41
C ARG A 7 -35.27 6.33 53.87
N THR A 8 -35.20 5.13 54.46
CA THR A 8 -34.90 3.81 53.87
C THR A 8 -35.36 3.75 52.41
N ALA A 9 -34.76 3.05 51.44
CA ALA A 9 -34.06 1.77 51.35
C ALA A 9 -33.37 1.75 49.95
N ALA A 10 -32.59 0.79 49.46
CA ALA A 10 -32.10 -0.51 49.87
C ALA A 10 -30.82 -0.75 49.04
N VAL A 11 -29.92 -1.48 49.66
CA VAL A 11 -28.66 -2.01 49.12
C VAL A 11 -28.95 -3.16 48.16
N VAL A 12 -28.29 -3.19 46.99
CA VAL A 12 -27.65 -4.41 46.51
C VAL A 12 -26.29 -4.02 45.94
N ALA A 13 -25.25 -4.24 46.74
CA ALA A 13 -23.87 -4.26 46.30
C ALA A 13 -23.49 -5.73 46.07
N CYS A 14 -22.90 -6.02 44.91
CA CYS A 14 -21.95 -7.12 44.80
C CYS A 14 -20.64 -6.55 44.24
N ALA A 15 -19.60 -6.73 45.06
CA ALA A 15 -18.20 -6.43 44.85
C ALA A 15 -17.61 -7.19 43.64
N ALA A 16 -16.42 -6.93 43.11
CA ALA A 16 -15.20 -6.48 43.77
C ALA A 16 -14.18 -5.90 42.77
N ALA A 17 -13.36 -4.98 43.30
CA ALA A 17 -11.91 -4.76 43.13
C ALA A 17 -11.24 -5.17 41.80
N ILE A 18 -10.33 -4.37 41.22
CA ILE A 18 -8.94 -4.21 41.70
C ILE A 18 -8.26 -3.08 40.91
N VAL A 19 -7.64 -2.15 41.65
CA VAL A 19 -6.36 -1.43 41.46
C VAL A 19 -6.11 -0.64 40.16
N GLY A 20 -5.74 0.62 40.38
CA GLY A 20 -5.56 1.64 39.37
C GLY A 20 -4.27 1.56 38.56
N LEU A 21 -4.32 2.24 37.42
CA LEU A 21 -3.16 2.75 36.70
C LEU A 21 -3.59 4.07 36.04
N THR A 22 -2.79 5.12 36.23
CA THR A 22 -2.97 6.47 35.70
C THR A 22 -3.11 6.44 34.17
N ALA A 23 -4.24 6.93 33.66
CA ALA A 23 -4.48 7.04 32.22
C ALA A 23 -3.55 8.09 31.59
N VAL A 24 -2.53 7.63 30.85
CA VAL A 24 -1.87 8.44 29.83
C VAL A 24 -2.88 8.67 28.72
N ALA A 25 -3.28 9.92 28.50
CA ALA A 25 -4.08 10.32 27.36
C ALA A 25 -3.25 10.13 26.08
N ALA A 26 -3.42 8.99 25.41
CA ALA A 26 -2.90 8.78 24.08
C ALA A 26 -3.80 9.52 23.08
N SER A 27 -3.25 10.58 22.49
CA SER A 27 -3.83 11.27 21.34
C SER A 27 -4.11 10.25 20.23
N ALA A 28 -5.38 10.09 19.87
CA ALA A 28 -5.79 9.27 18.74
C ALA A 28 -5.39 9.98 17.44
N THR A 29 -4.20 9.68 16.95
CA THR A 29 -3.79 10.06 15.59
C THR A 29 -4.72 9.36 14.61
N THR A 30 -5.57 10.15 13.95
CA THR A 30 -6.40 9.69 12.84
C THR A 30 -5.49 9.36 11.66
N SER A 31 -5.08 8.10 11.55
CA SER A 31 -4.36 7.54 10.39
C SER A 31 -5.16 6.34 9.87
N SER A 32 -6.35 6.61 9.33
CA SER A 32 -7.30 5.55 8.95
C SER A 32 -7.94 5.81 7.59
N SER A 33 -7.11 6.03 6.56
CA SER A 33 -7.61 6.00 5.18
C SER A 33 -6.84 5.00 4.32
N THR A 34 -5.52 4.89 4.47
CA THR A 34 -4.72 3.85 3.78
C THR A 34 -4.86 2.46 4.40
N ALA A 35 -5.00 2.36 5.72
CA ALA A 35 -5.15 1.09 6.43
C ALA A 35 -6.48 0.37 6.15
N VAL A 36 -7.53 1.10 5.78
CA VAL A 36 -8.87 0.53 5.55
C VAL A 36 -8.99 -0.03 4.12
N GLU A 37 -8.31 0.53 3.13
CA GLU A 37 -8.30 -0.03 1.76
C GLU A 37 -7.47 -1.31 1.66
N GLN A 38 -6.51 -1.53 2.58
CA GLN A 38 -5.80 -2.82 2.72
C GLN A 38 -6.67 -3.96 3.27
N ALA A 39 -7.85 -3.68 3.83
CA ALA A 39 -8.59 -4.67 4.64
C ALA A 39 -9.57 -5.56 3.84
N ARG A 40 -9.86 -5.29 2.56
CA ARG A 40 -10.79 -6.09 1.74
C ARG A 40 -10.17 -6.74 0.50
N THR A 41 -8.94 -6.36 0.16
CA THR A 41 -8.16 -6.90 -0.96
C THR A 41 -6.71 -6.94 -0.48
N ARG A 42 -6.12 -8.12 -0.39
CA ARG A 42 -4.74 -8.24 0.11
C ARG A 42 -3.77 -8.03 -1.06
N PHE A 43 -3.05 -6.92 -1.00
CA PHE A 43 -1.94 -6.64 -1.90
C PHE A 43 -0.65 -7.17 -1.29
N THR A 44 0.05 -8.03 -2.02
CA THR A 44 1.45 -8.36 -1.74
C THR A 44 2.31 -7.63 -2.76
N THR A 45 3.27 -6.84 -2.30
CA THR A 45 4.11 -6.00 -3.17
C THR A 45 5.58 -6.24 -2.90
N ASP A 46 6.38 -6.27 -3.97
CA ASP A 46 7.84 -6.27 -3.93
C ASP A 46 8.39 -5.08 -4.73
N ASN A 47 9.28 -4.30 -4.11
CA ASN A 47 9.82 -3.03 -4.62
C ASN A 47 8.76 -2.00 -5.13
N LEU A 48 7.50 -2.17 -4.72
CA LEU A 48 6.38 -1.29 -5.03
C LEU A 48 5.71 -0.81 -3.75
N ARG A 49 5.08 0.35 -3.84
CA ARG A 49 4.13 0.83 -2.82
C ARG A 49 2.86 1.35 -3.47
N LEU A 50 1.73 1.19 -2.78
CA LEU A 50 0.49 1.85 -3.16
C LEU A 50 0.57 3.33 -2.79
N VAL A 51 0.20 4.20 -3.72
CA VAL A 51 0.12 5.65 -3.52
C VAL A 51 -1.25 6.14 -3.96
N THR A 52 -1.98 6.78 -3.05
CA THR A 52 -3.26 7.41 -3.33
C THR A 52 -3.05 8.91 -3.53
N THR A 53 -3.49 9.42 -4.68
CA THR A 53 -3.41 10.82 -5.09
C THR A 53 -4.77 11.24 -5.63
N SER A 54 -5.06 12.55 -5.71
CA SER A 54 -6.28 13.05 -6.36
C SER A 54 -6.02 13.48 -7.79
N ASP A 55 -6.99 13.24 -8.68
CA ASP A 55 -6.98 13.81 -10.03
C ASP A 55 -7.24 15.33 -10.02
N LEU A 56 -7.24 15.96 -11.20
CA LEU A 56 -7.52 17.39 -11.33
C LEU A 56 -8.92 17.81 -10.86
N LYS A 57 -9.85 16.85 -10.70
CA LYS A 57 -11.22 17.04 -10.20
C LYS A 57 -11.34 16.72 -8.70
N GLY A 58 -10.24 16.33 -8.04
CA GLY A 58 -10.22 15.97 -6.63
C GLY A 58 -10.57 14.51 -6.34
N HIS A 59 -10.87 13.68 -7.35
CA HIS A 59 -11.21 12.26 -7.14
C HIS A 59 -9.95 11.46 -6.78
N PRO A 60 -9.96 10.71 -5.66
CA PRO A 60 -8.82 9.89 -5.29
C PRO A 60 -8.66 8.72 -6.26
N TYR A 61 -7.42 8.44 -6.65
CA TYR A 61 -7.02 7.27 -7.40
C TYR A 61 -5.74 6.69 -6.80
N THR A 62 -5.60 5.36 -6.86
CA THR A 62 -4.48 4.63 -6.28
C THR A 62 -3.63 4.00 -7.37
N THR A 63 -2.33 4.26 -7.33
CA THR A 63 -1.33 3.73 -8.26
C THR A 63 -0.26 2.91 -7.52
N LEU A 64 0.47 2.10 -8.27
CA LEU A 64 1.67 1.42 -7.78
C LEU A 64 2.89 2.21 -8.20
N ARG A 65 3.75 2.52 -7.25
CA ARG A 65 4.95 3.34 -7.46
C ARG A 65 6.19 2.56 -7.07
N MET A 66 7.22 2.59 -7.91
CA MET A 66 8.53 2.01 -7.58
C MET A 66 9.10 2.68 -6.33
N VAL A 67 9.63 1.88 -5.40
CA VAL A 67 10.18 2.38 -4.13
C VAL A 67 11.67 2.73 -4.27
N GLY A 68 12.41 1.95 -5.05
CA GLY A 68 13.84 2.18 -5.27
C GLY A 68 14.33 1.64 -6.61
N ARG A 69 15.59 1.95 -6.92
CA ARG A 69 16.30 1.40 -8.07
C ARG A 69 16.50 -0.11 -7.85
N PRO A 70 16.06 -0.97 -8.78
CA PRO A 70 16.38 -2.38 -8.70
C PRO A 70 17.86 -2.63 -8.98
N ALA A 71 18.43 -3.64 -8.32
CA ALA A 71 19.82 -4.06 -8.51
C ALA A 71 19.91 -5.05 -9.68
N VAL A 72 19.99 -4.51 -10.89
CA VAL A 72 20.19 -5.28 -12.14
C VAL A 72 21.41 -4.76 -12.87
N ASP A 73 22.14 -5.66 -13.55
CA ASP A 73 23.28 -5.28 -14.37
C ASP A 73 22.78 -4.55 -15.62
N GLU A 74 22.98 -3.24 -15.64
CA GLU A 74 22.57 -2.37 -16.73
C GLU A 74 23.48 -2.60 -17.94
N GLY A 75 23.02 -3.33 -18.95
CA GLY A 75 23.81 -3.62 -20.14
C GLY A 75 23.03 -3.66 -21.46
N THR A 76 21.84 -4.27 -21.49
CA THR A 76 21.11 -4.50 -22.76
C THR A 76 19.59 -4.59 -22.63
N GLY A 77 19.04 -4.53 -21.42
CA GLY A 77 17.61 -4.74 -21.18
C GLY A 77 16.78 -3.46 -21.14
N GLU A 78 15.47 -3.63 -21.26
CA GLU A 78 14.46 -2.60 -21.02
C GLU A 78 13.58 -2.99 -19.83
N TYR A 79 13.00 -1.99 -19.17
CA TYR A 79 12.01 -2.24 -18.14
C TYR A 79 10.62 -2.31 -18.76
N PHE A 80 9.86 -3.35 -18.44
CA PHE A 80 8.52 -3.55 -18.99
C PHE A 80 7.56 -4.15 -17.98
N LEU A 81 6.27 -3.88 -18.18
CA LEU A 81 5.19 -4.51 -17.42
C LEU A 81 4.79 -5.81 -18.10
N TYR A 82 4.72 -6.87 -17.30
CA TYR A 82 4.37 -8.20 -17.73
C TYR A 82 3.26 -8.76 -16.85
N ASP A 83 2.25 -9.37 -17.50
CA ASP A 83 1.24 -10.18 -16.84
C ASP A 83 1.58 -11.66 -17.05
N PRO A 84 2.06 -12.38 -16.02
CA PRO A 84 2.43 -13.78 -16.14
C PRO A 84 1.24 -14.72 -16.34
N ALA A 85 0.01 -14.31 -16.03
CA ALA A 85 -1.16 -15.15 -16.24
C ALA A 85 -1.57 -15.21 -17.72
N THR A 86 -1.40 -14.09 -18.43
CA THR A 86 -1.77 -13.97 -19.85
C THR A 86 -0.55 -13.99 -20.79
N GLY A 87 0.66 -13.89 -20.25
CA GLY A 87 1.89 -13.74 -21.02
C GLY A 87 1.99 -12.39 -21.75
N SER A 88 1.18 -11.40 -21.37
CA SER A 88 1.03 -10.15 -22.12
C SER A 88 1.92 -9.03 -21.60
N LEU A 89 2.35 -8.16 -22.52
CA LEU A 89 3.02 -6.90 -22.21
C LEU A 89 2.03 -5.75 -22.10
N ALA A 90 2.13 -4.98 -21.02
CA ALA A 90 1.28 -3.79 -20.81
C ALA A 90 2.01 -2.47 -21.14
N GLY A 91 3.32 -2.50 -21.36
CA GLY A 91 4.13 -1.35 -21.75
C GLY A 91 5.59 -1.45 -21.30
N GLY A 92 6.43 -0.50 -21.74
CA GLY A 92 7.85 -0.42 -21.38
C GLY A 92 8.28 1.01 -21.03
N PHE A 93 9.37 1.15 -20.27
CA PHE A 93 9.95 2.43 -19.88
C PHE A 93 11.47 2.35 -19.66
N ARG A 94 12.14 3.49 -19.68
CA ARG A 94 13.54 3.65 -19.26
C ARG A 94 13.66 4.74 -18.19
N VAL A 95 14.74 4.74 -17.41
CA VAL A 95 15.02 5.77 -16.39
C VAL A 95 16.30 6.52 -16.78
N GLY A 96 16.25 7.86 -16.82
CA GLY A 96 17.43 8.72 -17.03
C GLY A 96 18.00 8.76 -18.44
N GLY A 97 17.16 8.67 -19.49
CA GLY A 97 17.62 8.69 -20.90
C GLY A 97 17.34 10.00 -21.65
N ASP A 98 18.21 10.31 -22.62
CA ASP A 98 18.05 11.40 -23.60
C ASP A 98 17.25 10.86 -24.81
N MET A 99 16.07 11.42 -25.07
CA MET A 99 14.91 10.69 -25.57
C MET A 99 14.93 10.22 -27.06
N LEU A 100 14.54 8.95 -27.30
CA LEU A 100 13.73 8.45 -28.44
C LEU A 100 12.56 7.53 -27.96
N VAL A 101 12.46 7.23 -26.66
CA VAL A 101 11.46 6.34 -26.00
C VAL A 101 11.01 7.00 -24.69
N LEU A 102 9.83 6.64 -24.15
CA LEU A 102 9.32 7.10 -22.84
C LEU A 102 10.36 6.87 -21.73
N SER A 103 10.92 7.97 -21.23
CA SER A 103 11.89 8.00 -20.13
C SER A 103 11.32 8.76 -18.93
N VAL A 104 11.59 8.26 -17.73
CA VAL A 104 11.33 8.99 -16.48
C VAL A 104 12.63 9.46 -15.83
N GLU A 105 12.57 10.57 -15.09
CA GLU A 105 13.77 11.15 -14.45
C GLU A 105 14.28 10.32 -13.27
N THR A 106 13.39 9.71 -12.50
CA THR A 106 13.76 8.91 -11.33
C THR A 106 12.91 7.64 -11.24
N TRP A 107 13.46 6.63 -10.56
CA TRP A 107 12.74 5.40 -10.25
C TRP A 107 11.41 5.66 -9.57
N THR A 108 11.39 6.58 -8.60
CA THR A 108 10.14 6.90 -7.93
C THR A 108 9.13 7.55 -8.85
N ALA A 109 9.49 8.17 -9.99
CA ALA A 109 8.49 8.72 -10.91
C ALA A 109 7.69 7.63 -11.65
N VAL A 110 8.23 6.40 -11.72
CA VAL A 110 7.56 5.26 -12.34
C VAL A 110 6.30 4.88 -11.55
N SER A 111 5.14 5.01 -12.19
CA SER A 111 3.84 4.70 -11.60
C SER A 111 2.96 3.92 -12.57
N PHE A 112 2.23 2.94 -12.05
CA PHE A 112 1.39 2.04 -12.84
C PHE A 112 -0.04 1.97 -12.28
N LYS A 113 -0.98 1.59 -13.14
CA LYS A 113 -2.33 1.26 -12.72
C LYS A 113 -2.28 0.03 -11.81
N ARG A 114 -3.01 0.10 -10.69
CA ARG A 114 -3.18 -1.05 -9.81
C ARG A 114 -3.99 -2.16 -10.49
N PRO A 115 -3.55 -3.43 -10.44
CA PRO A 115 -4.35 -4.55 -10.93
C PRO A 115 -5.59 -4.75 -10.07
N VAL A 116 -6.68 -5.24 -10.68
CA VAL A 116 -7.93 -5.61 -9.99
C VAL A 116 -7.91 -7.05 -9.50
N ALA A 117 -7.10 -7.91 -10.12
CA ALA A 117 -6.88 -9.30 -9.75
C ALA A 117 -5.55 -9.79 -10.35
N GLY A 118 -5.02 -10.90 -9.84
CA GLY A 118 -3.84 -11.56 -10.39
C GLY A 118 -2.53 -10.89 -10.00
N THR A 119 -1.49 -11.18 -10.78
CA THR A 119 -0.12 -10.68 -10.58
C THR A 119 0.28 -9.80 -11.73
N VAL A 120 0.99 -8.72 -11.44
CA VAL A 120 1.68 -7.90 -12.43
C VAL A 120 3.13 -7.74 -12.00
N GLU A 121 4.04 -7.90 -12.95
CA GLU A 121 5.48 -7.81 -12.74
C GLU A 121 6.06 -6.66 -13.54
N VAL A 122 7.03 -5.96 -12.94
CA VAL A 122 7.99 -5.15 -13.68
C VAL A 122 9.20 -6.03 -13.90
N ARG A 123 9.60 -6.21 -15.15
CA ARG A 123 10.76 -7.02 -15.54
C ARG A 123 11.80 -6.15 -16.21
N PHE A 124 13.05 -6.59 -16.13
CA PHE A 124 14.19 -6.05 -16.88
C PHE A 124 14.74 -7.14 -17.80
N GLY A 125 14.81 -6.86 -19.10
CA GLY A 125 15.28 -7.85 -20.09
C GLY A 125 14.90 -7.46 -21.51
N ASP A 126 14.80 -8.44 -22.41
CA ASP A 126 14.32 -8.23 -23.78
C ASP A 126 12.78 -8.32 -23.82
N PRO A 127 12.05 -7.26 -24.19
CA PRO A 127 10.60 -7.34 -24.37
C PRO A 127 10.17 -8.32 -25.49
N ALA A 128 11.05 -8.66 -26.44
CA ALA A 128 10.74 -9.67 -27.46
C ALA A 128 10.72 -11.10 -26.87
N ASP A 129 11.39 -11.32 -25.74
CA ASP A 129 11.31 -12.54 -24.95
C ASP A 129 11.05 -12.21 -23.47
N PRO A 130 9.81 -11.80 -23.13
CA PRO A 130 9.52 -11.27 -21.80
C PRO A 130 9.62 -12.33 -20.70
N SER A 131 9.60 -13.61 -21.07
CA SER A 131 9.65 -14.74 -20.16
C SER A 131 11.00 -14.90 -19.48
N THR A 132 12.09 -14.47 -20.13
CA THR A 132 13.47 -14.55 -19.62
C THR A 132 13.90 -13.30 -18.85
N GLY A 133 13.07 -12.25 -18.84
CA GLY A 133 13.32 -11.03 -18.09
C GLY A 133 13.38 -11.26 -16.57
N VAL A 134 14.29 -10.56 -15.91
CA VAL A 134 14.45 -10.57 -14.44
C VAL A 134 13.31 -9.77 -13.82
N VAL A 135 12.56 -10.36 -12.88
CA VAL A 135 11.54 -9.64 -12.12
C VAL A 135 12.22 -8.68 -11.15
N VAL A 136 11.91 -7.39 -11.27
CA VAL A 136 12.52 -6.31 -10.47
C VAL A 136 11.54 -5.62 -9.52
N ALA A 137 10.24 -5.85 -9.75
CA ALA A 137 9.16 -5.42 -8.88
C ALA A 137 7.92 -6.27 -9.18
N SER A 138 7.06 -6.49 -8.20
CA SER A 138 5.82 -7.24 -8.43
C SER A 138 4.69 -6.81 -7.51
N VAL A 139 3.46 -7.05 -7.95
CA VAL A 139 2.26 -6.93 -7.14
C VAL A 139 1.37 -8.13 -7.39
N SER A 140 0.77 -8.67 -6.34
CA SER A 140 -0.25 -9.71 -6.42
C SER A 140 -1.47 -9.34 -5.60
N VAL A 141 -2.64 -9.67 -6.13
CA VAL A 141 -3.94 -9.43 -5.52
C VAL A 141 -4.61 -10.76 -5.21
N SER A 142 -4.91 -10.98 -3.92
CA SER A 142 -5.62 -12.17 -3.41
C SER A 142 -6.90 -11.80 -2.66
#